data_AF-A0A059LDL5-F1
#
_entry.id   AF-A0A059LDL5-F1
#
_cell.length_a   1.000
_cell.length_b   1.000
_cell.length_c   1.000
_cell.angle_alpha   90.00
_cell.angle_beta   90.00
_cell.angle_gamma   90.00
#
_symmetry.space_group_name_H-M   'P 1'
#
loop_
_entity.id
_entity.type
_entity.pdbx_description
1 polymer ?
#
loop_
_entity_poly.entity_id
_entity_poly.type
_entity_poly.pdbx_seq_one_letter_code
_entity_poly.pdbx_strand_id
1 'polypeptide(L)'
;MVKKGSGRELNPADAFRKSQRAKEVSRNKKERQFNREALSHTNDPALLREQLTEILAAEEAGSITAAQRLKKRSLQHAYDVALRAQAASASASGAAGRGRGLDELAGIGEARPPQDSVYYHPTLNPLGVPPKGKPQRY
;
A
#
# COMPACT_ATOMS: atom_id res chain seq x y z
N MET A 1 -13.97 34.42 16.75
CA MET A 1 -14.86 34.20 15.58
C MET A 1 -14.69 35.39 14.63
N VAL A 2 -13.77 35.31 13.67
CA VAL A 2 -13.44 36.44 12.79
C VAL A 2 -14.36 36.39 11.57
N LYS A 3 -15.20 37.42 11.41
CA LYS A 3 -16.09 37.62 10.25
C LYS A 3 -15.25 37.53 8.96
N LYS A 4 -15.57 36.57 8.09
CA LYS A 4 -15.04 36.53 6.71
C LYS A 4 -15.52 37.80 6.02
N GLY A 5 -14.59 38.73 5.78
CA GLY A 5 -14.86 39.97 5.06
C GLY A 5 -15.43 39.66 3.67
N SER A 6 -16.69 40.05 3.48
CA SER A 6 -17.33 40.20 2.19
C SER A 6 -16.79 41.46 1.50
N GLY A 7 -16.50 41.38 0.20
CA GLY A 7 -16.48 42.60 -0.63
C GLY A 7 -15.14 43.01 -1.22
N ARG A 8 -14.36 42.08 -1.78
CA ARG A 8 -13.47 42.46 -2.88
C ARG A 8 -14.12 41.95 -4.16
N GLU A 9 -14.68 42.87 -4.95
CA GLU A 9 -15.11 42.57 -6.33
C GLU A 9 -13.90 41.96 -7.04
N LEU A 10 -13.92 40.64 -7.16
CA LEU A 10 -12.89 39.91 -7.85
C LEU A 10 -13.11 40.12 -9.34
N ASN A 11 -12.03 40.36 -10.07
CA ASN A 11 -12.07 40.32 -11.54
C ASN A 11 -12.85 39.05 -11.96
N PRO A 12 -13.83 39.16 -12.87
CA PRO A 12 -14.64 38.01 -13.30
C PRO A 12 -13.78 36.81 -13.74
N ALA A 13 -12.61 37.05 -14.34
CA ALA A 13 -11.66 35.99 -14.68
C ALA A 13 -11.08 35.28 -13.44
N ASP A 14 -10.74 36.02 -12.40
CA ASP A 14 -10.20 35.46 -11.15
C ASP A 14 -11.27 34.77 -10.32
N ALA A 15 -12.52 35.27 -10.35
CA ALA A 15 -13.66 34.58 -9.76
C ALA A 15 -13.88 33.22 -10.44
N PHE A 16 -13.82 33.16 -11.78
CA PHE A 16 -13.91 31.91 -12.53
C PHE A 16 -12.78 30.94 -12.17
N ARG A 17 -11.51 31.39 -12.17
CA ARG A 17 -10.35 30.55 -11.78
C ARG A 17 -10.50 29.98 -10.37
N LYS A 18 -10.90 30.82 -9.41
CA LYS A 18 -11.12 30.40 -8.01
C LYS A 18 -12.25 29.39 -7.91
N SER A 19 -13.35 29.59 -8.65
CA SER A 19 -14.47 28.65 -8.68
C SER A 19 -14.06 27.28 -9.25
N GLN A 20 -13.23 27.26 -10.32
CA GLN A 20 -12.72 26.03 -10.90
C GLN A 20 -11.77 25.31 -9.95
N ARG A 21 -10.83 26.04 -9.33
CA ARG A 21 -9.94 25.47 -8.30
C ARG A 21 -10.73 24.93 -7.11
N ALA A 22 -11.78 25.62 -6.67
CA ALA A 22 -12.63 25.14 -5.57
C ALA A 22 -13.35 23.83 -5.95
N LYS A 23 -13.88 23.73 -7.17
CA LYS A 23 -14.48 22.50 -7.70
C LYS A 23 -13.46 21.36 -7.73
N GLU A 24 -12.26 21.61 -8.25
CA GLU A 24 -11.16 20.64 -8.31
C GLU A 24 -10.73 20.18 -6.90
N VAL A 25 -10.50 21.12 -5.98
CA VAL A 25 -10.15 20.80 -4.58
C VAL A 25 -11.23 19.97 -3.91
N SER A 26 -12.52 20.29 -4.16
CA SER A 26 -13.64 19.52 -3.63
C SER A 26 -13.69 18.10 -4.19
N ARG A 27 -13.40 17.93 -5.48
CA ARG A 27 -13.30 16.61 -6.15
C ARG A 27 -12.15 15.80 -5.55
N ASN A 28 -10.96 16.38 -5.44
CA ASN A 28 -9.77 15.73 -4.88
C ASN A 28 -9.97 15.36 -3.41
N LYS A 29 -10.71 16.16 -2.63
CA LYS A 29 -11.05 15.83 -1.25
C LYS A 29 -11.97 14.61 -1.16
N LYS A 30 -12.99 14.52 -2.02
CA LYS A 30 -13.87 13.35 -2.12
C LYS A 30 -13.11 12.11 -2.58
N GLU A 31 -12.26 12.24 -3.59
CA GLU A 31 -11.42 11.13 -4.07
C GLU A 31 -10.49 10.60 -2.98
N ARG A 32 -9.80 11.48 -2.23
CA ARG A 32 -9.00 11.07 -1.07
C ARG A 32 -9.81 10.37 0.00
N GLN A 33 -11.03 10.85 0.26
CA GLN A 33 -11.93 10.22 1.22
C GLN A 33 -12.30 8.79 0.76
N PHE A 34 -12.74 8.62 -0.48
CA PHE A 34 -13.08 7.31 -1.03
C PHE A 34 -11.88 6.36 -1.09
N ASN A 35 -10.69 6.86 -1.45
CA ASN A 35 -9.47 6.05 -1.42
C ASN A 35 -9.15 5.58 0.00
N ARG A 36 -9.28 6.46 1.01
CA ARG A 36 -9.05 6.08 2.40
C ARG A 36 -10.06 5.04 2.89
N GLU A 37 -11.34 5.23 2.58
CA GLU A 37 -12.41 4.30 2.93
C GLU A 37 -12.20 2.94 2.23
N ALA A 38 -11.91 2.92 0.92
CA ALA A 38 -11.66 1.69 0.18
C ALA A 38 -10.41 0.96 0.69
N LEU A 39 -9.32 1.68 0.96
CA LEU A 39 -8.08 1.09 1.48
C LEU A 39 -8.25 0.54 2.91
N SER A 40 -9.15 1.10 3.71
CA SER A 40 -9.51 0.56 5.03
C SER A 40 -10.08 -0.86 4.96
N HIS A 41 -10.71 -1.23 3.85
CA HIS A 41 -11.34 -2.53 3.65
C HIS A 41 -10.46 -3.49 2.82
N THR A 42 -9.16 -3.21 2.66
CA THR A 42 -8.23 -4.08 1.91
C THR A 42 -8.06 -5.47 2.49
N ASN A 43 -8.29 -5.64 3.80
CA ASN A 43 -8.25 -6.95 4.45
C ASN A 43 -9.45 -7.83 4.07
N ASP A 44 -10.58 -7.23 3.67
CA ASP A 44 -11.85 -7.90 3.39
C ASP A 44 -12.23 -7.78 1.91
N PRO A 45 -11.72 -8.67 1.03
CA PRO A 45 -11.96 -8.60 -0.41
C PRO A 45 -13.44 -8.76 -0.80
N ALA A 46 -14.22 -9.48 0.02
CA ALA A 46 -15.64 -9.74 -0.23
C ALA A 46 -16.47 -8.45 -0.15
N LEU A 47 -16.22 -7.62 0.87
CA LEU A 47 -16.90 -6.33 1.04
C LEU A 47 -16.58 -5.38 -0.12
N LEU A 48 -15.32 -5.32 -0.54
CA LEU A 48 -14.92 -4.52 -1.70
C LEU A 48 -15.62 -4.98 -2.98
N ARG A 49 -15.78 -6.29 -3.17
CA ARG A 49 -16.50 -6.86 -4.32
C ARG A 49 -17.97 -6.49 -4.30
N GLU A 50 -18.67 -6.63 -3.18
CA GLU A 50 -20.10 -6.29 -3.04
C GLU A 50 -20.35 -4.81 -3.36
N GLN A 51 -19.56 -3.91 -2.77
CA GLN A 51 -19.66 -2.47 -3.04
C GLN A 51 -19.40 -2.14 -4.51
N LEU A 52 -18.49 -2.87 -5.17
CA LEU A 52 -18.19 -2.70 -6.58
C LEU A 52 -19.36 -3.20 -7.46
N THR A 53 -19.99 -4.33 -7.09
CA THR A 53 -21.18 -4.84 -7.80
C THR A 53 -22.36 -3.89 -7.71
N GLU A 54 -22.60 -3.27 -6.56
CA GLU A 54 -23.68 -2.28 -6.39
C GLU A 54 -23.47 -1.07 -7.32
N ILE A 55 -22.25 -0.56 -7.43
CA ILE A 55 -21.94 0.58 -8.30
C ILE A 55 -22.00 0.20 -9.78
N LEU A 56 -21.59 -1.02 -10.15
CA LEU A 56 -21.73 -1.52 -11.52
C LEU A 56 -23.21 -1.66 -11.91
N ALA A 57 -24.06 -2.19 -11.04
CA ALA A 57 -25.50 -2.28 -11.28
C ALA A 57 -26.13 -0.89 -11.49
N ALA A 58 -25.71 0.11 -10.69
CA ALA A 58 -26.17 1.49 -10.85
C ALA A 58 -25.67 2.15 -12.15
N GLU A 59 -24.51 1.71 -12.67
CA GLU A 59 -23.94 2.14 -13.96
C GLU A 59 -24.69 1.53 -15.14
N GLU A 60 -25.00 0.24 -15.08
CA GLU A 60 -25.82 -0.46 -16.07
C GLU A 60 -27.22 0.13 -16.16
N ALA A 61 -27.81 0.53 -15.02
CA ALA A 61 -29.06 1.25 -14.96
C ALA A 61 -28.98 2.71 -15.47
N GLY A 62 -27.79 3.20 -15.85
CA GLY A 62 -27.57 4.56 -16.37
C GLY A 62 -27.67 5.69 -15.32
N SER A 63 -27.89 5.36 -14.05
CA SER A 63 -28.13 6.31 -12.95
C SER A 63 -26.86 6.78 -12.22
N ILE A 64 -25.67 6.54 -12.77
CA ILE A 64 -24.42 6.76 -12.05
C ILE A 64 -24.03 8.25 -11.90
N THR A 65 -23.83 8.66 -10.66
CA THR A 65 -23.35 10.01 -10.31
C THR A 65 -21.84 10.15 -10.50
N ALA A 66 -21.34 11.39 -10.66
CA ALA A 66 -19.90 11.65 -10.75
C ALA A 66 -19.12 11.20 -9.50
N ALA A 67 -19.76 11.22 -8.32
CA ALA A 67 -19.17 10.73 -7.08
C ALA A 67 -19.05 9.20 -7.08
N GLN A 68 -20.08 8.48 -7.55
CA GLN A 68 -20.04 7.03 -7.69
C GLN A 68 -18.98 6.57 -8.69
N ARG A 69 -18.72 7.33 -9.77
CA ARG A 69 -17.60 7.05 -10.70
C ARG A 69 -16.23 7.12 -10.01
N LEU A 70 -16.03 8.11 -9.14
CA LEU A 70 -14.79 8.21 -8.35
C LEU A 70 -14.69 7.05 -7.35
N LYS A 71 -15.79 6.71 -6.68
CA LYS A 71 -15.86 5.59 -5.73
C LYS A 71 -15.63 4.24 -6.41
N LYS A 72 -16.14 4.04 -7.63
CA LYS A 72 -15.87 2.84 -8.46
C LYS A 72 -14.37 2.68 -8.67
N ARG A 73 -13.69 3.74 -9.09
CA ARG A 73 -12.23 3.72 -9.35
C ARG A 73 -11.44 3.39 -8.07
N SER A 74 -11.81 3.97 -6.93
CA SER A 74 -11.13 3.69 -5.66
C SER A 74 -11.35 2.25 -5.18
N LEU A 75 -12.57 1.73 -5.32
CA LEU A 75 -12.90 0.34 -4.96
C LEU A 75 -12.21 -0.67 -5.85
N GLN A 76 -12.16 -0.44 -7.17
CA GLN A 76 -11.40 -1.26 -8.10
C GLN A 76 -9.93 -1.34 -7.71
N HIS A 77 -9.29 -0.19 -7.46
CA HIS A 77 -7.89 -0.16 -7.04
C HIS A 77 -7.67 -0.90 -5.70
N ALA A 78 -8.52 -0.69 -4.69
CA ALA A 78 -8.41 -1.38 -3.41
C ALA A 78 -8.59 -2.90 -3.55
N TYR A 79 -9.52 -3.34 -4.41
CA TYR A 79 -9.75 -4.75 -4.70
C TYR A 79 -8.54 -5.39 -5.38
N ASP A 80 -7.93 -4.73 -6.37
CA ASP A 80 -6.71 -5.19 -7.02
C ASP A 80 -5.55 -5.32 -6.02
N VAL A 81 -5.42 -4.35 -5.11
CA VAL A 81 -4.41 -4.41 -4.02
C VAL A 81 -4.68 -5.59 -3.09
N ALA A 82 -5.94 -5.84 -2.71
CA ALA A 82 -6.31 -6.97 -1.86
C ALA A 82 -6.00 -8.33 -2.53
N LEU A 83 -6.30 -8.47 -3.82
CA LEU A 83 -5.96 -9.67 -4.59
C LEU A 83 -4.44 -9.88 -4.70
N ARG A 84 -3.69 -8.81 -4.97
CA ARG A 84 -2.22 -8.87 -5.00
C ARG A 84 -1.64 -9.26 -3.64
N ALA A 85 -2.19 -8.73 -2.55
CA ALA A 85 -1.77 -9.08 -1.20
C ALA A 85 -2.05 -10.56 -0.87
N GLN A 86 -3.21 -11.09 -1.27
CA GLN A 86 -3.53 -12.52 -1.10
C GLN A 86 -2.65 -13.43 -1.96
N ALA A 87 -2.40 -13.06 -3.21
CA ALA A 87 -1.49 -13.82 -4.06
C ALA A 87 -0.06 -13.81 -3.51
N ALA A 88 0.40 -12.65 -3.02
CA ALA A 88 1.70 -12.53 -2.36
C ALA A 88 1.78 -13.38 -1.09
N SER A 89 0.76 -13.37 -0.21
CA SER A 89 0.76 -14.20 1.00
C SER A 89 0.64 -15.70 0.70
N ALA A 90 -0.13 -16.10 -0.32
CA ALA A 90 -0.20 -17.48 -0.78
C ALA A 90 1.14 -17.97 -1.36
N SER A 91 1.80 -17.14 -2.17
CA SER A 91 3.14 -17.45 -2.68
C SER A 91 4.20 -17.42 -1.59
N ALA A 92 4.10 -16.51 -0.61
CA ALA A 92 4.99 -16.42 0.53
C ALA A 92 4.80 -17.58 1.51
N SER A 93 3.59 -18.11 1.70
CA SER A 93 3.36 -19.33 2.49
C SER A 93 3.86 -20.58 1.76
N GLY A 94 3.70 -20.65 0.43
CA GLY A 94 4.35 -21.67 -0.41
C GLY A 94 5.89 -21.57 -0.41
N ALA A 95 6.43 -20.36 -0.29
CA ALA A 95 7.86 -20.11 -0.16
C ALA A 95 8.36 -20.21 1.30
N ALA A 96 7.52 -20.03 2.31
CA ALA A 96 7.84 -20.24 3.73
C ALA A 96 7.95 -21.72 4.07
N GLY A 97 7.29 -22.60 3.29
CA GLY A 97 7.59 -24.04 3.26
C GLY A 97 8.91 -24.39 2.58
N ARG A 98 9.52 -23.45 1.83
CA ARG A 98 10.90 -23.51 1.33
C ARG A 98 11.73 -22.48 2.09
N GLY A 99 11.84 -22.67 3.41
CA GLY A 99 12.49 -21.74 4.31
C GLY A 99 13.78 -21.13 3.74
N ARG A 100 13.69 -19.92 3.20
CA ARG A 100 14.76 -18.94 3.34
C ARG A 100 14.65 -18.41 4.76
N GLY A 101 14.99 -19.28 5.69
CA GLY A 101 15.05 -18.94 7.09
C GLY A 101 16.09 -17.85 7.30
N LEU A 102 16.11 -17.34 8.52
CA LEU A 102 17.14 -16.49 9.12
C LEU A 102 18.60 -16.89 8.77
N ASP A 103 18.83 -18.12 8.30
CA ASP A 103 20.07 -18.65 7.69
C ASP A 103 20.63 -17.85 6.51
N GLU A 104 19.81 -17.26 5.63
CA GLU A 104 20.34 -16.55 4.46
C GLU A 104 20.86 -15.15 4.83
N LEU A 105 20.31 -14.53 5.89
CA LEU A 105 20.82 -13.27 6.44
C LEU A 105 22.10 -13.48 7.29
N ALA A 106 22.33 -14.72 7.73
CA ALA A 106 23.55 -15.15 8.41
C ALA A 106 24.69 -15.52 7.44
N GLY A 107 24.51 -15.36 6.11
CA GLY A 107 25.57 -15.60 5.14
C GLY A 107 26.01 -17.06 5.07
N ILE A 108 25.09 -18.01 5.23
CA ILE A 108 25.36 -19.42 4.93
C ILE A 108 25.28 -19.61 3.40
N GLY A 109 26.21 -18.96 2.70
CA GLY A 109 26.58 -19.36 1.35
C GLY A 109 27.48 -20.58 1.49
N GLU A 110 26.98 -21.75 1.08
CA GLU A 110 27.59 -23.06 1.27
C GLU A 110 27.79 -23.43 2.75
N ALA A 111 27.31 -24.60 3.18
CA ALA A 111 27.54 -25.12 4.51
C ALA A 111 29.03 -25.50 4.70
N ARG A 112 29.92 -24.50 4.78
CA ARG A 112 31.32 -24.68 5.13
C ARG A 112 31.44 -24.90 6.63
N PRO A 113 32.36 -25.76 7.07
CA PRO A 113 32.55 -26.00 8.49
C PRO A 113 32.89 -24.68 9.21
N PRO A 114 32.40 -24.47 10.45
CA PRO A 114 32.66 -23.24 11.20
C PRO A 114 34.15 -22.91 11.32
N GLN A 115 35.02 -23.93 11.31
CA GLN A 115 36.47 -23.83 11.37
C GLN A 115 37.09 -23.03 10.23
N ASP A 116 36.41 -22.98 9.08
CA ASP A 116 36.87 -22.24 7.91
C ASP A 116 36.54 -20.75 8.02
N SER A 117 35.74 -20.32 9.00
CA SER A 117 35.42 -18.90 9.20
C SER A 117 36.60 -18.14 9.79
N VAL A 118 36.89 -16.95 9.25
CA VAL A 118 37.85 -16.00 9.82
C VAL A 118 37.51 -15.63 11.27
N TYR A 119 36.23 -15.74 11.65
CA TYR A 119 35.73 -15.41 12.98
C TYR A 119 35.72 -16.61 13.95
N TYR A 120 36.16 -17.79 13.50
CA TYR A 120 36.17 -19.00 14.32
C TYR A 120 37.18 -18.90 15.46
N HIS A 121 36.73 -19.26 16.66
CA HIS A 121 37.61 -19.49 17.80
C HIS A 121 37.05 -20.66 18.61
N PRO A 122 37.86 -21.69 18.95
CA PRO A 122 37.36 -22.94 19.54
C PRO A 122 36.59 -22.73 20.86
N THR A 123 36.99 -21.75 21.67
CA THR A 123 36.34 -21.45 22.96
C THR A 123 35.42 -20.22 22.95
N LEU A 124 35.79 -19.14 22.26
CA LEU A 124 35.10 -17.85 22.33
C LEU A 124 34.03 -17.66 21.24
N ASN A 125 34.17 -18.32 20.08
CA ASN A 125 33.20 -18.24 18.98
C ASN A 125 33.20 -19.54 18.16
N PRO A 126 32.70 -20.65 18.74
CA PRO A 126 32.73 -21.97 18.10
C PRO A 126 31.84 -22.06 16.85
N LEU A 127 30.92 -21.11 16.68
CA LEU A 127 30.01 -21.05 15.53
C LEU A 127 30.58 -20.22 14.37
N GLY A 128 31.71 -19.53 14.57
CA GLY A 128 32.35 -18.73 13.52
C GLY A 128 31.47 -17.57 13.01
N VAL A 129 30.54 -17.08 13.84
CA VAL A 129 29.57 -16.04 13.48
C VAL A 129 30.27 -14.67 13.48
N PRO A 130 30.08 -13.85 12.44
CA PRO A 130 30.69 -12.53 12.37
C PRO A 130 30.10 -11.61 13.45
N PRO A 131 30.91 -10.70 14.01
CA PRO A 131 30.38 -9.65 14.86
C PRO A 131 29.39 -8.78 14.08
N LYS A 132 28.39 -8.25 14.80
CA LYS A 132 27.27 -7.50 14.21
C LYS A 132 27.77 -6.42 13.24
N GLY A 133 27.28 -6.46 12.00
CA GLY A 133 27.61 -5.48 10.95
C GLY A 133 28.84 -5.83 10.10
N LYS A 134 29.53 -6.94 10.38
CA LYS A 134 30.54 -7.52 9.46
C LYS A 134 29.91 -8.65 8.63
N PRO A 135 30.31 -8.81 7.35
CA PRO A 135 29.87 -9.95 6.55
C PRO A 135 30.55 -11.26 6.99
N GLN A 136 29.90 -12.40 6.75
CA GLN A 136 30.53 -13.73 6.91
C GLN A 136 31.74 -13.83 5.97
N ARG A 137 32.88 -14.29 6.50
CA ARG A 137 34.12 -14.50 5.73
C ARG A 137 34.68 -15.87 6.06
N TYR A 138 35.06 -16.62 5.03
CA TYR A 138 35.82 -17.85 5.10
C TYR A 138 37.24 -17.58 4.61
#